data_AF-A0A968GMA6-F1
#
_entry.id   AF-A0A968GMA6-F1
#
_cell.length_a   1.000
_cell.length_b   1.000
_cell.length_c   1.000
_cell.angle_alpha   90.00
_cell.angle_beta   90.00
_cell.angle_gamma   90.00
#
_symmetry.space_group_name_H-M   'P 1'
#
loop_
_entity.id
_entity.type
_entity.pdbx_description
1 polymer ?
#
loop_
_entity_poly.entity_id
_entity_poly.type
_entity_poly.pdbx_seq_one_letter_code
_entity_poly.pdbx_strand_id
1 'polypeptide(L)'
;MGLELADLFREDGADYRKKYADKLLPSHRLAMWAIEHCRTERLGRQVYGCPTCQEFQYSYHSCRNRHCPKCQHEQTQNWLKVQQELLLPVPYFFLTFTLPAELRDLVRANRKTLYSLLFQASAEAAQKLALDPHYLGGQIGLVGVLHTWTRNLTFHPHVHYLALAGGLHADGQTWLPARQGSFLPVRALSKLFRTAFRRGLQKLKLLDKVPSNAWRQKWVVHCQPVGDGQAALKYLAPYIHRVAFSNRRLLAFDNRGSMESSQITFQYRASDTGQLKRCRLSVEQFFQRFLQHVLPRAFVKVRYFGFFGASVRRKLTALQMRLASQTLDTVEHQAASSPSALEPPQRSFVLPVGNR
;
A
#
# COMPACT_ATOMS: atom_id res chain seq x y z
N MET A 1 18.74 7.62 -23.47
CA MET A 1 18.56 6.94 -22.16
C MET A 1 17.79 7.90 -21.26
N GLY A 2 16.71 7.47 -20.59
CA GLY A 2 15.89 8.39 -19.79
C GLY A 2 16.49 8.63 -18.41
N LEU A 3 16.30 9.83 -17.85
CA LEU A 3 16.74 10.21 -16.51
C LEU A 3 16.10 9.31 -15.43
N GLU A 4 16.92 8.69 -14.59
CA GLU A 4 16.51 7.76 -13.53
C GLU A 4 16.86 8.27 -12.13
N LEU A 5 16.18 7.73 -11.11
CA LEU A 5 16.57 7.94 -9.71
C LEU A 5 18.02 7.51 -9.42
N ALA A 6 18.51 6.49 -10.15
CA ALA A 6 19.89 6.02 -10.00
C ALA A 6 20.90 7.10 -10.40
N ASP A 7 20.59 7.90 -11.42
CA ASP A 7 21.49 8.95 -11.91
C ASP A 7 21.67 10.05 -10.84
N LEU A 8 20.58 10.42 -10.15
CA LEU A 8 20.64 11.34 -9.02
C LEU A 8 21.54 10.81 -7.90
N PHE A 9 21.43 9.53 -7.53
CA PHE A 9 22.29 8.94 -6.49
C PHE A 9 23.75 8.81 -6.90
N ARG A 10 24.04 8.59 -8.19
CA ARG A 10 25.42 8.58 -8.68
C ARG A 10 26.04 9.97 -8.62
N GLU A 11 25.27 10.99 -8.98
CA GLU A 11 25.73 12.37 -8.99
C GLU A 11 25.93 12.93 -7.57
N ASP A 12 24.85 12.98 -6.78
CA ASP A 12 24.81 13.73 -5.51
C ASP A 12 24.80 12.81 -4.27
N GLY A 13 24.74 11.49 -4.46
CA GLY A 13 24.56 10.54 -3.36
C GLY A 13 25.75 10.44 -2.41
N ALA A 14 26.98 10.66 -2.90
CA ALA A 14 28.18 10.64 -2.08
C ALA A 14 28.19 11.80 -1.07
N ASP A 15 27.92 13.02 -1.54
CA ASP A 15 27.85 14.22 -0.70
C ASP A 15 26.72 14.13 0.31
N TYR A 16 25.56 13.64 -0.10
CA TYR A 16 24.46 13.40 0.84
C TYR A 16 24.85 12.41 1.94
N ARG A 17 25.55 11.31 1.60
CA ARG A 17 26.03 10.33 2.59
C ARG A 17 27.06 10.91 3.55
N LYS A 18 27.91 11.82 3.08
CA LYS A 18 28.90 12.54 3.89
C LYS A 18 28.23 13.52 4.85
N LYS A 19 27.37 14.41 4.33
CA LYS A 19 26.67 15.44 5.12
C LYS A 19 25.73 14.85 6.19
N TYR A 20 25.07 13.74 5.88
CA TYR A 20 24.08 13.12 6.76
C TYR A 20 24.54 11.81 7.41
N ALA A 21 25.85 11.62 7.59
CA ALA A 21 26.41 10.36 8.05
C ALA A 21 25.75 9.84 9.35
N ASP A 22 25.57 10.70 10.34
CA ASP A 22 25.02 10.33 11.66
C ASP A 22 23.50 10.12 11.66
N LYS A 23 22.81 10.62 10.63
CA LYS A 23 21.33 10.55 10.51
C LYS A 23 20.88 9.43 9.57
N LEU A 24 21.78 8.87 8.78
CA LEU A 24 21.48 7.84 7.80
C LEU A 24 21.37 6.46 8.46
N LEU A 25 20.17 5.89 8.42
CA LEU A 25 19.96 4.50 8.82
C LEU A 25 20.69 3.52 7.89
N PRO A 26 21.07 2.33 8.39
CA PRO A 26 21.62 1.26 7.55
C PRO A 26 20.73 0.91 6.36
N SER A 27 19.39 0.93 6.53
CA SER A 27 18.45 0.69 5.45
C SER A 27 18.46 1.78 4.38
N HIS A 28 18.69 3.04 4.76
CA HIS A 28 18.82 4.14 3.81
C HIS A 28 20.09 3.95 2.96
N ARG A 29 21.23 3.66 3.60
CA ARG A 29 22.51 3.42 2.91
C ARG A 29 22.40 2.25 1.93
N LEU A 30 21.81 1.13 2.35
CA LEU A 30 21.57 -0.02 1.50
C LEU A 30 20.63 0.31 0.32
N ALA A 31 19.58 1.10 0.55
CA ALA A 31 18.68 1.52 -0.52
C ALA A 31 19.37 2.41 -1.55
N MET A 32 20.13 3.43 -1.11
CA MET A 32 20.90 4.30 -2.00
C MET A 32 21.88 3.47 -2.84
N TRP A 33 22.72 2.65 -2.19
CA TRP A 33 23.69 1.80 -2.87
C TRP A 33 23.02 0.85 -3.88
N ALA A 34 21.94 0.17 -3.48
CA ALA A 34 21.26 -0.78 -4.34
C ALA A 34 20.65 -0.11 -5.57
N ILE A 35 20.12 1.11 -5.45
CA ILE A 35 19.52 1.85 -6.56
C ILE A 35 20.59 2.36 -7.52
N GLU A 36 21.66 2.94 -6.97
CA GLU A 36 22.83 3.46 -7.70
C GLU A 36 23.45 2.41 -8.64
N HIS A 37 23.56 1.17 -8.15
CA HIS A 37 24.22 0.06 -8.86
C HIS A 37 23.25 -0.87 -9.61
N CYS A 38 21.94 -0.61 -9.57
CA CYS A 38 20.95 -1.51 -10.16
C CYS A 38 21.08 -1.61 -11.69
N ARG A 39 21.23 -2.84 -12.21
CA ARG A 39 21.45 -3.12 -13.64
C ARG A 39 22.70 -2.43 -14.19
N THR A 40 23.79 -2.54 -13.44
CA THR A 40 25.13 -2.12 -13.86
C THR A 40 26.09 -3.30 -13.74
N GLU A 41 27.27 -3.19 -14.32
CA GLU A 41 28.33 -4.21 -14.24
C GLU A 41 28.71 -4.56 -12.79
N ARG A 42 28.54 -3.62 -11.85
CA ARG A 42 28.81 -3.81 -10.43
C ARG A 42 28.03 -4.98 -9.81
N LEU A 43 26.87 -5.32 -10.37
CA LEU A 43 26.03 -6.44 -9.90
C LEU A 43 26.19 -7.71 -10.75
N GLY A 44 27.13 -7.71 -11.70
CA GLY A 44 27.32 -8.78 -12.66
C GLY A 44 26.32 -8.73 -13.82
N ARG A 45 26.54 -9.62 -14.80
CA ARG A 45 25.76 -9.71 -16.03
C ARG A 45 25.61 -11.15 -16.49
N GLN A 46 24.50 -11.42 -17.16
CA GLN A 46 24.34 -12.57 -18.05
C GLN A 46 24.76 -12.16 -19.46
N VAL A 47 25.45 -13.06 -20.16
CA VAL A 47 25.92 -12.86 -21.53
C VAL A 47 25.20 -13.86 -22.42
N TYR A 48 24.55 -13.37 -23.47
CA TYR A 48 23.86 -14.18 -24.46
C TYR A 48 24.60 -14.01 -25.79
N GLY A 49 25.12 -15.11 -26.35
CA GLY A 49 25.75 -15.10 -27.67
C GLY A 49 24.80 -15.66 -28.72
N CYS A 50 24.67 -14.98 -29.86
CA CYS A 50 23.99 -15.54 -31.01
C CYS A 50 24.96 -16.45 -31.78
N PRO A 51 24.68 -17.75 -31.96
CA PRO A 51 25.60 -18.64 -32.66
C PRO A 51 25.68 -18.34 -34.17
N THR A 52 24.70 -17.60 -34.72
CA THR A 52 24.63 -17.28 -36.16
C THR A 52 25.39 -16.00 -36.50
N CYS A 53 25.13 -14.89 -35.80
CA CYS A 53 25.76 -13.61 -36.10
C CYS A 53 26.94 -13.26 -35.18
N GLN A 54 27.24 -14.11 -34.18
CA GLN A 54 28.29 -13.90 -33.18
C GLN A 54 28.16 -12.62 -32.35
N GLU A 55 26.99 -11.96 -32.40
CA GLU A 55 26.70 -10.82 -31.53
C GLU A 55 26.45 -11.27 -30.10
N PHE A 56 26.93 -10.45 -29.15
CA PHE A 56 26.72 -10.65 -27.72
C PHE A 56 25.74 -9.61 -27.17
N GLN A 57 24.72 -10.10 -26.47
CA GLN A 57 23.82 -9.27 -25.67
C GLN A 57 24.14 -9.42 -24.18
N TYR A 58 24.16 -8.29 -23.48
CA TYR A 58 24.47 -8.23 -22.06
C TYR A 58 23.22 -7.85 -21.25
N SER A 59 22.89 -8.65 -20.25
CA SER A 59 21.80 -8.37 -19.31
C SER A 59 22.35 -8.21 -17.90
N TYR A 60 22.36 -6.97 -17.39
CA TYR A 60 22.85 -6.68 -16.05
C TYR A 60 21.86 -7.06 -14.96
N HIS A 61 22.38 -7.59 -13.86
CA HIS A 61 21.55 -8.11 -12.78
C HIS A 61 20.83 -6.99 -12.01
N SER A 62 19.64 -7.32 -11.51
CA SER A 62 18.84 -6.41 -10.70
C SER A 62 19.27 -6.43 -9.23
N CYS A 63 19.20 -5.29 -8.53
CA CYS A 63 19.60 -5.21 -7.12
C CYS A 63 18.60 -5.86 -6.16
N ARG A 64 17.40 -6.21 -6.65
CA ARG A 64 16.28 -6.81 -5.88
C ARG A 64 15.84 -6.00 -4.66
N ASN A 65 16.33 -4.77 -4.45
CA ASN A 65 15.87 -3.93 -3.36
C ASN A 65 14.43 -3.46 -3.63
N ARG A 66 13.55 -3.62 -2.65
CA ARG A 66 12.13 -3.22 -2.74
C ARG A 66 11.90 -1.72 -2.91
N HIS A 67 12.94 -0.92 -2.69
CA HIS A 67 12.95 0.53 -2.87
C HIS A 67 13.57 0.96 -4.21
N CYS A 68 13.87 0.02 -5.11
CA CYS A 68 14.36 0.34 -6.45
C CYS A 68 13.23 0.48 -7.47
N PRO A 69 13.16 1.59 -8.24
CA PRO A 69 12.10 1.81 -9.23
C PRO A 69 12.22 0.90 -10.47
N LYS A 70 13.36 0.22 -10.67
CA LYS A 70 13.64 -0.69 -11.81
C LYS A 70 13.36 -2.16 -11.50
N CYS A 71 13.16 -2.50 -10.23
CA CYS A 71 13.00 -3.88 -9.77
C CYS A 71 11.54 -4.20 -9.42
N GLN A 72 11.31 -5.44 -8.96
CA GLN A 72 10.09 -5.87 -8.28
C GLN A 72 8.82 -6.00 -9.13
N HIS A 73 8.91 -5.79 -10.44
CA HIS A 73 7.74 -5.92 -11.31
C HIS A 73 7.17 -7.34 -11.31
N GLU A 74 8.02 -8.33 -11.54
CA GLU A 74 7.65 -9.74 -11.54
C GLU A 74 7.12 -10.19 -10.18
N GLN A 75 7.80 -9.82 -9.09
CA GLN A 75 7.35 -10.13 -7.73
C GLN A 75 5.97 -9.52 -7.43
N THR A 76 5.71 -8.28 -7.89
CA THR A 76 4.38 -7.65 -7.82
C THR A 76 3.33 -8.43 -8.60
N GLN A 77 3.64 -8.89 -9.82
CA GLN A 77 2.67 -9.65 -10.63
C GLN A 77 2.37 -11.01 -10.01
N ASN A 78 3.40 -11.73 -9.55
CA ASN A 78 3.24 -13.01 -8.88
C ASN A 78 2.41 -12.87 -7.61
N TRP A 79 2.67 -11.84 -6.79
CA TRP A 79 1.86 -11.55 -5.61
C TRP A 79 0.40 -11.25 -5.99
N LEU A 80 0.17 -10.44 -7.02
CA LEU A 80 -1.15 -10.04 -7.48
C LEU A 80 -1.95 -11.26 -7.97
N LYS A 81 -1.34 -12.13 -8.78
CA LYS A 81 -1.96 -13.37 -9.27
C LYS A 81 -2.43 -14.24 -8.10
N VAL A 82 -1.54 -14.51 -7.14
CA VAL A 82 -1.88 -15.30 -5.94
C VAL A 82 -3.00 -14.64 -5.13
N GLN A 83 -3.06 -13.32 -5.03
CA GLN A 83 -4.16 -12.66 -4.30
C GLN A 83 -5.49 -12.74 -5.04
N GLN A 84 -5.47 -12.62 -6.38
CA GLN A 84 -6.67 -12.73 -7.19
C GLN A 84 -7.29 -14.13 -7.10
N GLU A 85 -6.46 -15.17 -7.07
CA GLU A 85 -6.91 -16.57 -6.87
C GLU A 85 -7.56 -16.80 -5.49
N LEU A 86 -7.21 -15.98 -4.49
CA LEU A 86 -7.78 -16.06 -3.14
C LEU A 86 -9.05 -15.22 -2.94
N LEU A 87 -9.50 -14.51 -3.97
CA LEU A 87 -10.75 -13.76 -3.87
C LEU A 87 -11.93 -14.74 -3.78
N LEU A 88 -12.77 -14.53 -2.77
CA LEU A 88 -14.10 -15.11 -2.70
C LEU A 88 -15.04 -14.41 -3.69
N PRO A 89 -16.04 -15.11 -4.26
CA PRO A 89 -17.02 -14.56 -5.20
C PRO A 89 -18.07 -13.70 -4.47
N VAL A 90 -17.61 -12.67 -3.75
CA VAL A 90 -18.44 -11.75 -2.98
C VAL A 90 -17.99 -10.32 -3.25
N PRO A 91 -18.82 -9.30 -2.96
CA PRO A 91 -18.37 -7.92 -3.04
C PRO A 91 -17.26 -7.62 -2.03
N TYR A 92 -16.50 -6.55 -2.27
CA TYR A 92 -15.41 -6.08 -1.41
C TYR A 92 -15.58 -4.61 -1.07
N PHE A 93 -14.96 -4.21 0.03
CA PHE A 93 -14.79 -2.83 0.46
C PHE A 93 -13.31 -2.47 0.58
N PHE A 94 -13.00 -1.22 0.24
CA PHE A 94 -11.69 -0.61 0.42
C PHE A 94 -11.75 0.33 1.62
N LEU A 95 -10.99 -0.01 2.66
CA LEU A 95 -10.91 0.78 3.88
C LEU A 95 -9.57 1.53 3.91
N THR A 96 -9.60 2.80 4.33
CA THR A 96 -8.37 3.59 4.50
C THR A 96 -8.35 4.21 5.89
N PHE A 97 -7.34 3.84 6.69
CA PHE A 97 -7.11 4.37 8.02
C PHE A 97 -5.93 5.32 7.99
N THR A 98 -6.20 6.61 8.23
CA THR A 98 -5.19 7.66 8.18
C THR A 98 -4.95 8.21 9.57
N LEU A 99 -3.67 8.41 9.92
CA LEU A 99 -3.31 9.10 11.16
C LEU A 99 -3.40 10.63 10.98
N PRO A 100 -3.90 11.35 11.99
CA PRO A 100 -3.66 12.78 12.19
C PRO A 100 -2.29 13.29 11.74
N ALA A 101 -2.27 14.50 11.16
CA ALA A 101 -1.02 15.15 10.75
C ALA A 101 -0.08 15.39 11.95
N GLU A 102 -0.65 15.70 13.11
CA GLU A 102 0.01 15.94 14.38
C GLU A 102 0.78 14.72 14.90
N LEU A 103 0.41 13.50 14.47
CA LEU A 103 1.12 12.27 14.84
C LEU A 103 2.31 11.98 13.92
N ARG A 104 2.46 12.68 12.79
CA ARG A 104 3.45 12.36 11.76
C ARG A 104 4.87 12.35 12.30
N ASP A 105 5.25 13.30 13.13
CA ASP A 105 6.62 13.39 13.65
C ASP A 105 6.92 12.30 14.69
N LEU A 106 5.96 12.01 15.57
CA LEU A 106 6.05 10.87 16.49
C LEU A 106 6.19 9.54 15.73
N VAL A 107 5.39 9.35 14.67
CA VAL A 107 5.45 8.16 13.80
C VAL A 107 6.78 8.09 13.04
N ARG A 108 7.29 9.22 12.56
CA ARG A 108 8.59 9.29 11.86
C ARG A 108 9.75 8.91 12.78
N ALA A 109 9.69 9.30 14.05
CA ALA A 109 10.69 8.93 15.06
C ALA A 109 10.59 7.44 15.47
N ASN A 110 9.39 6.84 15.42
CA ASN A 110 9.13 5.49 15.94
C ASN A 110 8.60 4.51 14.88
N ARG A 111 9.07 4.61 13.62
CA ARG A 111 8.51 3.95 12.43
C ARG A 111 8.14 2.48 12.64
N LYS A 112 9.08 1.62 13.03
CA LYS A 112 8.83 0.17 13.16
C LYS A 112 7.69 -0.13 14.14
N THR A 113 7.71 0.53 15.30
CA THR A 113 6.74 0.35 16.37
C THR A 113 5.39 0.94 15.98
N LEU A 114 5.34 2.18 15.51
CA LEU A 114 4.08 2.87 15.25
C LEU A 114 3.41 2.48 13.94
N TYR A 115 4.15 2.01 12.93
CA TYR A 115 3.53 1.33 11.79
C TYR A 115 2.89 0.00 12.19
N SER A 116 3.54 -0.74 13.11
CA SER A 116 2.96 -1.99 13.62
C SER A 116 1.72 -1.73 14.46
N LEU A 117 1.74 -0.69 15.30
CA LEU A 117 0.58 -0.26 16.06
C LEU A 117 -0.55 0.21 15.12
N LEU A 118 -0.22 0.97 14.07
CA LEU A 118 -1.20 1.42 13.09
C LEU A 118 -1.98 0.22 12.53
N PHE A 119 -1.28 -0.80 12.04
CA PHE A 119 -1.88 -2.05 11.58
C PHE A 119 -2.75 -2.75 12.63
N GLN A 120 -2.25 -2.87 13.85
CA GLN A 120 -2.96 -3.56 14.94
C GLN A 120 -4.25 -2.82 15.29
N ALA A 121 -4.17 -1.51 15.52
CA ALA A 121 -5.29 -0.69 15.93
C ALA A 121 -6.36 -0.59 14.84
N SER A 122 -5.98 -0.46 13.57
CA SER A 122 -6.95 -0.39 12.46
C SER A 122 -7.64 -1.73 12.21
N ALA A 123 -6.90 -2.85 12.24
CA ALA A 123 -7.50 -4.18 12.10
C ALA A 123 -8.42 -4.50 13.28
N GLU A 124 -7.97 -4.24 14.51
CA GLU A 124 -8.78 -4.46 15.72
C GLU A 124 -10.09 -3.66 15.67
N ALA A 125 -10.03 -2.38 15.30
CA ALA A 125 -11.21 -1.55 15.21
C ALA A 125 -12.23 -2.06 14.19
N ALA A 126 -11.76 -2.49 13.00
CA ALA A 126 -12.61 -3.05 11.96
C ALA A 126 -13.24 -4.38 12.38
N GLN A 127 -12.43 -5.29 12.93
CA GLN A 127 -12.90 -6.60 13.37
C GLN A 127 -13.87 -6.49 14.55
N LYS A 128 -13.58 -5.62 15.52
CA LYS A 128 -14.48 -5.39 16.66
C LYS A 128 -15.84 -4.89 16.22
N LEU A 129 -15.87 -3.93 15.28
CA LEU A 129 -17.14 -3.40 14.78
C LEU A 129 -17.91 -4.43 13.94
N ALA A 130 -17.20 -5.26 13.18
CA ALA A 130 -17.82 -6.31 12.37
C ALA A 130 -18.39 -7.46 13.20
N LEU A 131 -17.80 -7.76 14.36
CA LEU A 131 -18.31 -8.80 15.26
C LEU A 131 -19.62 -8.41 15.96
N ASP A 132 -19.97 -7.14 15.99
CA ASP A 132 -21.22 -6.67 16.57
C ASP A 132 -22.40 -7.04 15.64
N PRO A 133 -23.38 -7.85 16.10
CA PRO A 133 -24.53 -8.28 15.32
C PRO A 133 -25.41 -7.15 14.80
N HIS A 134 -25.36 -5.96 15.42
CA HIS A 134 -26.09 -4.80 14.92
C HIS A 134 -25.57 -4.33 13.56
N TYR A 135 -24.29 -4.58 13.26
CA TYR A 135 -23.67 -4.20 11.98
C TYR A 135 -23.49 -5.40 11.05
N LEU A 136 -22.83 -6.47 11.52
CA LEU A 136 -22.56 -7.66 10.70
C LEU A 136 -22.65 -8.97 11.50
N GLY A 137 -22.09 -9.02 12.71
CA GLY A 137 -22.11 -10.22 13.55
C GLY A 137 -21.10 -11.31 13.16
N GLY A 138 -20.11 -10.98 12.33
CA GLY A 138 -19.19 -11.96 11.74
C GLY A 138 -17.73 -11.54 11.81
N GLN A 139 -16.83 -12.53 11.87
CA GLN A 139 -15.41 -12.31 11.71
C GLN A 139 -15.13 -11.91 10.26
N ILE A 140 -14.50 -10.77 10.01
CA ILE A 140 -14.13 -10.31 8.65
C ILE A 140 -12.69 -10.70 8.30
N GLY A 141 -12.41 -10.79 7.00
CA GLY A 141 -11.06 -10.94 6.45
C GLY A 141 -10.54 -9.60 5.92
N LEU A 142 -9.29 -9.26 6.26
CA LEU A 142 -8.62 -8.04 5.77
C LEU A 142 -7.25 -8.34 5.16
N VAL A 143 -6.96 -7.75 4.00
CA VAL A 143 -5.61 -7.67 3.42
C VAL A 143 -5.12 -6.22 3.52
N GLY A 144 -4.21 -5.96 4.46
CA GLY A 144 -3.72 -4.62 4.79
C GLY A 144 -2.39 -4.29 4.12
N VAL A 145 -2.27 -3.09 3.54
CA VAL A 145 -1.05 -2.57 2.93
C VAL A 145 -0.69 -1.21 3.55
N LEU A 146 0.53 -1.10 4.08
CA LEU A 146 1.04 0.16 4.61
C LEU A 146 1.46 1.11 3.49
N HIS A 147 1.01 2.36 3.59
CA HIS A 147 1.55 3.50 2.86
C HIS A 147 2.11 4.55 3.80
N THR A 148 3.13 5.28 3.32
CA THR A 148 3.79 6.33 4.12
C THR A 148 3.96 7.64 3.37
N TRP A 149 3.39 7.76 2.17
CA TRP A 149 3.57 8.93 1.31
C TRP A 149 2.28 9.38 0.64
N THR A 150 2.21 10.68 0.37
CA THR A 150 1.31 11.26 -0.63
C THR A 150 1.93 11.15 -2.03
N ARG A 151 1.16 11.48 -3.08
CA ARG A 151 1.66 11.47 -4.45
C ARG A 151 2.85 12.42 -4.68
N ASN A 152 3.04 13.47 -3.87
CA ASN A 152 4.22 14.35 -3.95
C ASN A 152 5.35 13.99 -2.95
N LEU A 153 5.35 12.76 -2.42
CA LEU A 153 6.34 12.23 -1.48
C LEU A 153 6.34 12.92 -0.09
N THR A 154 5.23 13.53 0.30
CA THR A 154 5.08 14.04 1.67
C THR A 154 4.76 12.89 2.62
N PHE A 155 5.32 12.90 3.83
CA PHE A 155 5.08 11.86 4.81
C PHE A 155 3.63 11.79 5.25
N HIS A 156 2.97 10.67 4.98
CA HIS A 156 1.55 10.45 5.25
C HIS A 156 1.29 8.96 5.56
N PRO A 157 1.51 8.52 6.81
CA PRO A 157 1.31 7.14 7.21
C PRO A 157 -0.18 6.77 7.26
N HIS A 158 -0.56 5.76 6.49
CA HIS A 158 -1.92 5.21 6.45
C HIS A 158 -1.88 3.74 6.07
N VAL A 159 -2.94 3.00 6.39
CA VAL A 159 -3.11 1.62 5.96
C VAL A 159 -4.36 1.52 5.10
N HIS A 160 -4.21 0.91 3.93
CA HIS A 160 -5.33 0.47 3.12
C HIS A 160 -5.65 -0.99 3.44
N TYR A 161 -6.93 -1.31 3.51
CA TYR A 161 -7.40 -2.69 3.55
C TYR A 161 -8.31 -2.98 2.38
N LEU A 162 -8.09 -4.11 1.73
CA LEU A 162 -9.14 -4.81 1.02
C LEU A 162 -9.89 -5.68 2.04
N ALA A 163 -11.17 -5.43 2.22
CA ALA A 163 -12.06 -6.14 3.12
C ALA A 163 -13.16 -6.83 2.34
N LEU A 164 -13.54 -8.03 2.77
CA LEU A 164 -14.72 -8.71 2.22
C LEU A 164 -15.99 -7.98 2.66
N ALA A 165 -16.99 -7.90 1.77
CA ALA A 165 -18.33 -7.40 2.10
C ALA A 165 -19.14 -8.46 2.85
N GLY A 166 -18.61 -8.95 3.96
CA GLY A 166 -19.24 -9.97 4.77
C GLY A 166 -18.25 -10.60 5.75
N GLY A 167 -18.78 -11.46 6.62
CA GLY A 167 -18.03 -12.12 7.67
C GLY A 167 -18.46 -13.54 7.89
N LEU A 168 -17.58 -14.34 8.48
CA LEU A 168 -17.88 -15.70 8.91
C LEU A 168 -18.49 -15.66 10.31
N HIS A 169 -19.65 -16.30 10.49
CA HIS A 169 -20.26 -16.45 11.79
C HIS A 169 -19.37 -17.28 12.74
N ALA A 170 -19.68 -17.24 14.05
CA ALA A 170 -18.92 -17.93 15.08
C ALA A 170 -18.88 -19.46 14.90
N ASP A 171 -19.89 -20.05 14.23
CA ASP A 171 -19.91 -21.46 13.87
C ASP A 171 -18.82 -21.86 12.85
N GLY A 172 -18.15 -20.87 12.22
CA GLY A 172 -17.11 -21.10 11.22
C GLY A 172 -17.61 -21.62 9.87
N GLN A 173 -18.93 -21.69 9.67
CA GLN A 173 -19.56 -22.24 8.48
C GLN A 173 -20.49 -21.24 7.79
N THR A 174 -21.25 -20.45 8.56
CA THR A 174 -22.28 -19.56 8.03
C THR A 174 -21.67 -18.26 7.53
N TRP A 175 -21.92 -17.93 6.28
CA TRP A 175 -21.54 -16.66 5.68
C TRP A 175 -22.59 -15.59 5.98
N LEU A 176 -22.14 -14.47 6.53
CA LEU A 176 -22.98 -13.30 6.81
C LEU A 176 -22.62 -12.21 5.79
N PRO A 177 -23.44 -11.99 4.74
CA PRO A 177 -23.18 -10.95 3.76
C PRO A 177 -23.40 -9.57 4.38
N ALA A 178 -22.58 -8.58 3.98
CA ALA A 178 -22.85 -7.19 4.29
C ALA A 178 -24.11 -6.70 3.58
N ARG A 179 -24.82 -5.74 4.17
CA ARG A 179 -25.96 -5.09 3.53
C ARG A 179 -25.49 -4.32 2.29
N GLN A 180 -26.30 -4.30 1.22
CA GLN A 180 -25.96 -3.58 0.00
C GLN A 180 -25.61 -2.12 0.29
N GLY A 181 -24.44 -1.68 -0.19
CA GLY A 181 -23.94 -0.31 0.00
C GLY A 181 -23.49 0.06 1.43
N SER A 182 -23.67 -0.81 2.43
CA SER A 182 -23.36 -0.52 3.84
C SER A 182 -22.65 -1.70 4.50
N PHE A 183 -21.36 -1.51 4.82
CA PHE A 183 -20.54 -2.49 5.52
C PHE A 183 -20.24 -2.08 6.96
N LEU A 184 -19.26 -1.19 7.17
CA LEU A 184 -18.88 -0.70 8.49
C LEU A 184 -19.11 0.82 8.57
N PRO A 185 -19.91 1.32 9.54
CA PRO A 185 -20.18 2.73 9.65
C PRO A 185 -18.92 3.51 10.04
N VAL A 186 -18.45 4.35 9.12
CA VAL A 186 -17.16 5.06 9.22
C VAL A 186 -17.05 5.93 10.48
N ARG A 187 -18.15 6.49 10.98
CA ARG A 187 -18.16 7.31 12.22
C ARG A 187 -17.85 6.46 13.45
N ALA A 188 -18.47 5.29 13.58
CA ALA A 188 -18.20 4.36 14.68
C ALA A 188 -16.78 3.77 14.54
N LEU A 189 -16.41 3.35 13.33
CA LEU A 189 -15.10 2.80 13.03
C LEU A 189 -13.96 3.79 13.35
N SER A 190 -14.13 5.07 13.02
CA SER A 190 -13.14 6.12 13.32
C SER A 190 -12.95 6.32 14.83
N LYS A 191 -14.03 6.27 15.62
CA LYS A 191 -13.97 6.36 17.09
C LYS A 191 -13.26 5.14 17.70
N LEU A 192 -13.57 3.94 17.22
CA LEU A 192 -12.92 2.70 17.66
C LEU A 192 -11.43 2.70 17.32
N PHE A 193 -11.07 3.09 16.09
CA PHE A 193 -9.68 3.21 15.66
C PHE A 193 -8.89 4.20 16.53
N ARG A 194 -9.42 5.40 16.74
CA ARG A 194 -8.81 6.41 17.64
C ARG A 194 -8.57 5.84 19.04
N THR A 195 -9.54 5.12 19.58
CA THR A 195 -9.48 4.54 20.93
C THR A 195 -8.44 3.41 20.99
N ALA A 196 -8.44 2.50 20.02
CA ALA A 196 -7.48 1.41 19.93
C ALA A 196 -6.04 1.93 19.79
N PHE A 197 -5.82 2.93 18.93
CA PHE A 197 -4.50 3.53 18.75
C PHE A 197 -4.02 4.26 20.01
N ARG A 198 -4.89 5.03 20.68
CA ARG A 198 -4.58 5.69 21.96
C ARG A 198 -4.16 4.68 23.03
N ARG A 199 -4.91 3.59 23.16
CA ARG A 199 -4.59 2.50 24.11
C ARG A 199 -3.24 1.84 23.79
N GLY A 200 -2.96 1.63 22.51
CA GLY A 200 -1.66 1.10 22.10
C GLY A 200 -0.49 2.04 22.40
N LEU A 201 -0.67 3.36 22.18
CA LEU A 201 0.33 4.36 22.57
C LEU A 201 0.58 4.40 24.08
N GLN A 202 -0.47 4.23 24.89
CA GLN A 202 -0.35 4.14 26.34
C GLN A 202 0.50 2.94 26.76
N LYS A 203 0.23 1.75 26.18
CA LYS A 203 1.04 0.54 26.42
C LYS A 203 2.51 0.72 26.01
N LEU A 204 2.76 1.49 24.96
CA LEU A 204 4.11 1.81 24.50
C LEU A 204 4.78 2.94 25.28
N LYS A 205 4.12 3.55 26.27
CA LYS A 205 4.60 4.73 27.00
C LYS A 205 4.96 5.90 26.07
N LEU A 206 4.18 6.06 25.00
CA LEU A 206 4.33 7.13 24.01
C LEU A 206 3.16 8.13 24.01
N LEU A 207 2.15 7.91 24.85
CA LEU A 207 0.94 8.74 24.88
C LEU A 207 1.25 10.20 25.22
N ASP A 208 2.18 10.43 26.17
CA ASP A 208 2.55 11.77 26.62
C ASP A 208 3.33 12.58 25.58
N LYS A 209 3.84 11.90 24.54
CA LYS A 209 4.52 12.53 23.39
C LYS A 209 3.55 12.96 22.29
N VAL A 210 2.25 12.74 22.46
CA VAL A 210 1.24 13.10 21.47
C VAL A 210 0.73 14.51 21.71
N PRO A 211 0.77 15.40 20.71
CA PRO A 211 0.14 16.72 20.79
C PRO A 211 -1.35 16.62 21.14
N SER A 212 -1.81 17.41 22.11
CA SER A 212 -3.19 17.31 22.62
C SER A 212 -4.26 17.57 21.56
N ASN A 213 -3.96 18.39 20.54
CA ASN A 213 -4.84 18.65 19.39
C ASN A 213 -5.09 17.41 18.53
N ALA A 214 -4.18 16.43 18.49
CA ALA A 214 -4.36 15.18 17.77
C ALA A 214 -5.60 14.38 18.27
N TRP A 215 -5.97 14.57 19.54
CA TRP A 215 -7.14 13.94 20.17
C TRP A 215 -8.43 14.75 20.04
N ARG A 216 -8.33 16.08 19.93
CA ARG A 216 -9.48 16.99 19.81
C ARG A 216 -10.13 16.91 18.43
N GLN A 217 -9.36 16.68 17.38
CA GLN A 217 -9.90 16.57 16.03
C GLN A 217 -10.61 15.24 15.76
N LYS A 218 -11.45 15.24 14.71
CA LYS A 218 -12.08 14.02 14.20
C LYS A 218 -11.06 13.18 13.43
N TRP A 219 -10.92 11.92 13.82
CA TRP A 219 -10.17 10.95 13.05
C TRP A 219 -11.02 10.48 11.86
N VAL A 220 -10.36 10.20 10.74
CA VAL A 220 -11.05 9.86 9.47
C VAL A 220 -10.66 8.46 9.04
N VAL A 221 -11.69 7.63 8.83
CA VAL A 221 -11.60 6.35 8.15
C VAL A 221 -12.52 6.41 6.94
N HIS A 222 -12.03 5.96 5.80
CA HIS A 222 -12.86 5.75 4.60
C HIS A 222 -13.22 4.27 4.48
N CYS A 223 -14.43 3.98 4.01
CA CYS A 223 -14.91 2.64 3.70
C CYS A 223 -15.78 2.73 2.46
N GLN A 224 -15.42 2.03 1.38
CA GLN A 224 -16.09 2.17 0.10
C GLN A 224 -16.20 0.86 -0.66
N PRO A 225 -17.32 0.60 -1.35
CA PRO A 225 -17.47 -0.60 -2.16
C PRO A 225 -16.50 -0.56 -3.35
N VAL A 226 -15.91 -1.72 -3.68
CA VAL A 226 -14.94 -1.87 -4.79
C VAL A 226 -15.23 -3.11 -5.65
N GLY A 227 -16.51 -3.46 -5.79
CA GLY A 227 -16.97 -4.56 -6.64
C GLY A 227 -16.38 -5.90 -6.19
N ASP A 228 -15.84 -6.66 -7.13
CA ASP A 228 -15.22 -7.97 -6.92
C ASP A 228 -13.80 -7.92 -6.29
N GLY A 229 -13.30 -6.72 -5.99
CA GLY A 229 -11.98 -6.53 -5.39
C GLY A 229 -10.80 -6.63 -6.36
N GLN A 230 -10.98 -7.05 -7.62
CA GLN A 230 -9.88 -7.21 -8.57
C GLN A 230 -9.21 -5.88 -8.92
N ALA A 231 -10.01 -4.85 -9.21
CA ALA A 231 -9.50 -3.50 -9.48
C ALA A 231 -8.74 -2.93 -8.27
N ALA A 232 -9.22 -3.19 -7.06
CA ALA A 232 -8.59 -2.76 -5.82
C ALA A 232 -7.25 -3.47 -5.58
N LEU A 233 -7.15 -4.79 -5.84
CA LEU A 233 -5.88 -5.52 -5.79
C LEU A 233 -4.88 -4.99 -6.82
N LYS A 234 -5.32 -4.79 -8.07
CA LYS A 234 -4.49 -4.19 -9.14
C LYS A 234 -3.98 -2.81 -8.73
N TYR A 235 -4.81 -2.01 -8.05
CA TYR A 235 -4.41 -0.72 -7.50
C TYR A 235 -3.38 -0.85 -6.37
N LEU A 236 -3.54 -1.81 -5.45
CA LEU A 236 -2.63 -2.01 -4.31
C LEU A 236 -1.28 -2.62 -4.74
N ALA A 237 -1.27 -3.49 -5.75
CA ALA A 237 -0.12 -4.30 -6.14
C ALA A 237 1.17 -3.50 -6.40
N PRO A 238 1.15 -2.35 -7.14
CA PRO A 238 2.30 -1.49 -7.29
C PRO A 238 2.88 -1.08 -5.94
N TYR A 239 2.04 -0.76 -4.95
CA TYR A 239 2.53 -0.26 -3.69
C TYR A 239 3.12 -1.32 -2.76
N ILE A 240 2.96 -2.60 -3.06
CA ILE A 240 3.46 -3.66 -2.17
C ILE A 240 4.96 -3.83 -2.33
N HIS A 241 5.41 -3.88 -3.59
CA HIS A 241 6.81 -4.07 -3.93
C HIS A 241 7.45 -2.89 -4.68
N ARG A 242 6.67 -1.91 -5.17
CA ARG A 242 7.22 -0.63 -5.64
C ARG A 242 7.27 0.42 -4.53
N VAL A 243 8.20 1.33 -4.76
CA VAL A 243 8.61 2.45 -3.92
C VAL A 243 7.63 3.60 -4.01
N ALA A 244 7.89 4.64 -3.21
CA ALA A 244 7.24 5.94 -3.31
C ALA A 244 7.38 6.63 -4.67
N PHE A 245 8.37 6.25 -5.48
CA PHE A 245 8.74 6.95 -6.71
C PHE A 245 8.98 6.01 -7.90
N SER A 246 8.69 6.50 -9.11
CA SER A 246 8.87 5.82 -10.39
C SER A 246 9.68 6.72 -11.32
N ASN A 247 10.64 6.16 -12.07
CA ASN A 247 11.49 6.93 -12.99
C ASN A 247 10.67 7.73 -14.01
N ARG A 248 9.51 7.21 -14.46
CA ARG A 248 8.60 7.92 -15.40
C ARG A 248 8.05 9.25 -14.86
N ARG A 249 8.17 9.49 -13.56
CA ARG A 249 7.73 10.75 -12.93
C ARG A 249 8.81 11.82 -12.99
N LEU A 250 10.07 11.44 -13.16
CA LEU A 250 11.19 12.37 -13.21
C LEU A 250 11.20 13.04 -14.59
N LEU A 251 11.13 14.37 -14.61
CA LEU A 251 11.03 15.17 -15.83
C LEU A 251 12.34 15.86 -16.20
N ALA A 252 13.05 16.38 -15.20
CA ALA A 252 14.28 17.12 -15.41
C ALA A 252 15.20 17.03 -14.19
N PHE A 253 16.49 17.12 -14.45
CA PHE A 253 17.56 17.28 -13.47
C PHE A 253 18.49 18.39 -13.98
N ASP A 254 18.59 19.47 -13.23
CA ASP A 254 19.43 20.64 -13.48
C ASP A 254 20.57 20.59 -12.46
N ASN A 255 21.70 20.03 -12.89
CA ASN A 255 22.88 19.88 -12.05
C ASN A 255 23.65 21.21 -11.99
N ARG A 256 23.84 21.72 -10.77
CA ARG A 256 24.50 23.01 -10.51
C ARG A 256 25.75 22.87 -9.64
N GLY A 257 26.31 21.66 -9.57
CA GLY A 257 27.57 21.37 -8.89
C GLY A 257 27.45 21.12 -7.38
N SER A 258 26.24 21.12 -6.80
CA SER A 258 26.00 20.66 -5.42
C SER A 258 24.54 20.26 -5.21
N MET A 259 24.28 19.29 -4.33
CA MET A 259 22.93 18.79 -4.05
C MET A 259 21.94 19.84 -3.51
N GLU A 260 22.44 20.93 -2.90
CA GLU A 260 21.65 22.07 -2.42
C GLU A 260 21.19 22.96 -3.57
N SER A 261 22.04 23.16 -4.59
CA SER A 261 21.76 24.04 -5.73
C SER A 261 21.12 23.29 -6.90
N SER A 262 21.52 22.03 -7.12
CA SER A 262 20.97 21.12 -8.12
C SER A 262 19.48 20.90 -7.89
N GLN A 263 18.70 21.00 -8.97
CA GLN A 263 17.24 20.95 -8.92
C GLN A 263 16.71 19.74 -9.67
N ILE A 264 15.73 19.06 -9.09
CA ILE A 264 14.95 18.03 -9.76
C ILE A 264 13.53 18.50 -9.98
N THR A 265 12.94 18.11 -11.10
CA THR A 265 11.51 18.31 -11.37
C THR A 265 10.86 16.97 -11.62
N PHE A 266 9.81 16.67 -10.86
CA PHE A 266 8.99 15.48 -11.09
C PHE A 266 7.51 15.82 -11.16
N GLN A 267 6.76 15.01 -11.92
CA GLN A 267 5.31 15.12 -12.00
C GLN A 267 4.59 14.22 -10.99
N TYR A 268 3.42 14.69 -10.58
CA TYR A 268 2.48 13.92 -9.78
C TYR A 268 1.05 14.33 -10.12
N ARG A 269 0.11 13.39 -9.99
CA ARG A 269 -1.31 13.69 -10.14
C ARG A 269 -1.86 14.22 -8.81
N ALA A 270 -2.30 15.47 -8.78
CA ALA A 270 -2.88 16.11 -7.61
C ALA A 270 -4.09 15.33 -7.11
N SER A 271 -4.18 15.19 -5.80
CA SER A 271 -5.16 14.32 -5.14
C SER A 271 -6.57 14.90 -5.11
N ASP A 272 -6.63 16.23 -4.99
CA ASP A 272 -7.80 17.08 -4.92
C ASP A 272 -8.41 17.34 -6.29
N THR A 273 -7.59 17.70 -7.29
CA THR A 273 -8.07 18.10 -8.62
C THR A 273 -7.94 17.01 -9.67
N GLY A 274 -7.19 15.93 -9.39
CA GLY A 274 -6.90 14.89 -10.37
C GLY A 274 -5.99 15.33 -11.52
N GLN A 275 -5.53 16.60 -11.53
CA GLN A 275 -4.69 17.18 -12.56
C GLN A 275 -3.22 16.81 -12.39
N LEU A 276 -2.46 16.78 -13.47
CA LEU A 276 -1.00 16.64 -13.41
C LEU A 276 -0.37 17.95 -12.95
N LYS A 277 0.41 17.89 -11.86
CA LYS A 277 1.20 19.01 -11.32
C LYS A 277 2.68 18.63 -11.34
N ARG A 278 3.54 19.64 -11.36
CA ARG A 278 5.00 19.50 -11.24
C ARG A 278 5.43 19.90 -9.83
N CYS A 279 6.43 19.19 -9.30
CA CYS A 279 7.11 19.53 -8.06
C CYS A 279 8.59 19.71 -8.36
N ARG A 280 9.13 20.87 -8.02
CA ARG A 280 10.55 21.20 -8.11
C ARG A 280 11.14 21.25 -6.71
N LEU A 281 12.28 20.59 -6.49
CA LEU A 281 12.98 20.51 -5.21
C LEU A 281 14.49 20.50 -5.46
N SER A 282 15.28 20.90 -4.46
CA SER A 282 16.70 20.55 -4.47
C SER A 282 16.87 19.03 -4.38
N VAL A 283 18.02 18.52 -4.86
CA VAL A 283 18.34 17.09 -4.75
C VAL A 283 18.38 16.65 -3.29
N GLU A 284 18.93 17.49 -2.41
CA GLU A 284 18.93 17.22 -0.97
C GLU A 284 17.52 17.03 -0.40
N GLN A 285 16.60 17.96 -0.68
CA GLN A 285 15.20 17.88 -0.22
C GLN A 285 14.51 16.64 -0.79
N PHE A 286 14.80 16.30 -2.04
CA PHE A 286 14.25 15.10 -2.66
C PHE A 286 14.78 13.82 -2.01
N PHE A 287 16.08 13.71 -1.73
CA PHE A 287 16.64 12.56 -1.01
C PHE A 287 16.05 12.42 0.39
N GLN A 288 15.90 13.51 1.13
CA GLN A 288 15.20 13.49 2.42
C GLN A 288 13.77 12.96 2.28
N ARG A 289 13.02 13.46 1.29
CA ARG A 289 11.64 13.01 1.02
C ARG A 289 11.56 11.56 0.54
N PHE A 290 12.52 11.09 -0.23
CA PHE A 290 12.54 9.71 -0.73
C PHE A 290 12.92 8.73 0.40
N LEU A 291 14.01 9.01 1.13
CA LEU A 291 14.58 8.08 2.09
C LEU A 291 13.70 7.85 3.32
N GLN A 292 12.86 8.80 3.72
CA GLN A 292 11.88 8.58 4.79
C GLN A 292 10.89 7.43 4.49
N HIS A 293 10.67 7.10 3.22
CA HIS A 293 9.81 6.00 2.77
C HIS A 293 10.53 4.65 2.65
N VAL A 294 11.85 4.63 2.88
CA VAL A 294 12.60 3.38 3.06
C VAL A 294 12.17 2.76 4.37
N LEU A 295 11.66 1.53 4.29
CA LEU A 295 11.06 0.86 5.45
C LEU A 295 12.16 0.33 6.38
N PRO A 296 11.86 0.19 7.69
CA PRO A 296 12.77 -0.48 8.61
C PRO A 296 13.12 -1.90 8.13
N ARG A 297 14.31 -2.39 8.49
CA ARG A 297 14.76 -3.74 8.15
C ARG A 297 13.73 -4.78 8.61
N ALA A 298 13.46 -5.76 7.73
CA ALA A 298 12.50 -6.85 7.94
C ALA A 298 11.06 -6.38 8.23
N PHE A 299 10.69 -5.14 7.88
CA PHE A 299 9.32 -4.67 8.09
C PHE A 299 8.35 -5.27 7.06
N VAL A 300 7.38 -6.03 7.56
CA VAL A 300 6.29 -6.63 6.79
C VAL A 300 5.27 -5.55 6.42
N LYS A 301 5.23 -5.18 5.13
CA LYS A 301 4.38 -4.11 4.58
C LYS A 301 2.95 -4.56 4.26
N VAL A 302 2.75 -5.86 4.06
CA VAL A 302 1.43 -6.46 3.79
C VAL A 302 1.10 -7.41 4.92
N ARG A 303 -0.06 -7.23 5.53
CA ARG A 303 -0.50 -8.05 6.66
C ARG A 303 -1.91 -8.54 6.43
N TYR A 304 -2.15 -9.78 6.85
CA TYR A 304 -3.43 -10.45 6.74
C TYR A 304 -4.06 -10.53 8.12
N PHE A 305 -5.35 -10.23 8.22
CA PHE A 305 -6.10 -10.29 9.48
C PHE A 305 -7.40 -11.05 9.31
N GLY A 306 -7.88 -11.60 10.43
CA GLY A 306 -9.07 -12.43 10.46
C GLY A 306 -8.85 -13.71 9.68
N PHE A 307 -9.85 -14.13 8.92
CA PHE A 307 -9.80 -15.42 8.23
C PHE A 307 -9.02 -15.39 6.89
N PHE A 308 -8.40 -14.24 6.52
CA PHE A 308 -7.32 -14.22 5.53
C PHE A 308 -5.94 -14.62 6.11
N GLY A 309 -5.85 -14.82 7.43
CA GLY A 309 -4.63 -15.31 8.06
C GLY A 309 -4.19 -16.66 7.49
N ALA A 310 -2.87 -16.86 7.33
CA ALA A 310 -2.33 -18.06 6.72
C ALA A 310 -2.76 -19.36 7.44
N SER A 311 -2.92 -19.31 8.76
CA SER A 311 -3.39 -20.43 9.59
C SER A 311 -4.83 -20.87 9.27
N VAL A 312 -5.61 -20.01 8.61
CA VAL A 312 -7.05 -20.21 8.34
C VAL A 312 -7.31 -20.49 6.85
N ARG A 313 -6.26 -20.65 6.04
CA ARG A 313 -6.35 -20.75 4.58
C ARG A 313 -7.21 -21.91 4.09
N ARG A 314 -7.20 -23.05 4.79
CA ARG A 314 -8.10 -24.19 4.49
C ARG A 314 -9.58 -23.80 4.60
N LYS A 315 -9.96 -23.01 5.61
CA LYS A 315 -11.35 -22.54 5.77
C LYS A 315 -11.72 -21.54 4.68
N LEU A 316 -10.78 -20.69 4.25
CA LEU A 316 -11.00 -19.77 3.13
C LEU A 316 -11.30 -20.53 1.84
N THR A 317 -10.52 -21.56 1.51
CA THR A 317 -10.77 -22.41 0.33
C THR A 317 -12.12 -23.13 0.42
N ALA A 318 -12.45 -23.71 1.57
CA ALA A 318 -13.76 -24.35 1.77
C ALA A 318 -14.93 -23.35 1.67
N LEU A 319 -14.74 -22.10 2.12
CA LEU A 319 -15.73 -21.04 1.96
C LEU A 319 -15.85 -20.61 0.49
N GLN A 320 -14.73 -20.51 -0.23
CA GLN A 320 -14.71 -20.19 -1.66
C GLN A 320 -15.53 -21.20 -2.48
N MET A 321 -15.34 -22.49 -2.24
CA MET A 321 -16.08 -23.56 -2.91
C MET A 321 -17.59 -23.48 -2.62
N ARG A 322 -17.98 -23.29 -1.36
CA ARG A 322 -19.40 -23.19 -0.96
C ARG A 322 -20.10 -21.95 -1.53
N LEU A 323 -19.42 -20.81 -1.54
CA LEU A 323 -19.98 -19.58 -2.11
C LEU A 323 -20.06 -19.67 -3.64
N ALA A 324 -19.10 -20.34 -4.29
CA ALA A 324 -19.15 -20.59 -5.72
C ALA A 324 -20.34 -21.48 -6.12
N SER A 325 -20.61 -22.57 -5.38
CA SER A 325 -21.76 -23.43 -5.67
C SER A 325 -23.10 -22.70 -5.50
N GLN A 326 -23.25 -21.92 -4.42
CA GLN A 326 -24.46 -21.11 -4.21
C GLN A 326 -24.69 -20.05 -5.30
N THR A 327 -23.61 -19.50 -5.86
CA THR A 327 -23.71 -18.53 -6.96
C THR A 327 -24.21 -19.21 -8.25
N LEU A 328 -23.75 -20.42 -8.54
CA LEU A 328 -24.19 -21.20 -9.70
C LEU A 328 -25.68 -21.56 -9.58
N ASP A 329 -26.12 -22.05 -8.42
CA ASP A 329 -27.53 -22.39 -8.16
C ASP A 329 -28.45 -21.18 -8.33
N THR A 330 -27.99 -19.98 -7.92
CA THR A 330 -28.77 -18.73 -8.05
C THR A 330 -28.87 -18.27 -9.51
N VAL A 331 -27.81 -18.43 -10.29
CA VAL A 331 -27.79 -18.07 -11.73
C VAL A 331 -28.64 -19.05 -12.53
N GLU A 332 -28.59 -20.35 -12.24
CA GLU A 332 -29.44 -21.37 -12.90
C GLU A 332 -30.92 -21.16 -12.58
N HIS A 333 -31.28 -20.83 -11.33
CA HIS A 333 -32.66 -20.50 -10.97
C HIS A 333 -33.17 -19.18 -11.58
N GLN A 334 -32.31 -18.17 -11.72
CA GLN A 334 -32.67 -16.88 -12.36
C GLN A 334 -32.76 -17.01 -13.89
N ALA A 335 -31.89 -17.80 -14.52
CA ALA A 335 -31.95 -18.11 -15.94
C ALA A 335 -33.21 -18.91 -16.31
N ALA A 336 -33.71 -19.75 -15.39
CA ALA A 336 -34.95 -20.49 -15.57
C ALA A 336 -36.23 -19.64 -15.37
N SER A 337 -36.14 -18.40 -14.87
CA SER A 337 -37.31 -17.62 -14.40
C SER A 337 -37.44 -16.20 -14.95
N SER A 338 -36.69 -15.77 -15.97
CA SER A 338 -36.90 -14.43 -16.56
C SER A 338 -36.54 -14.31 -18.05
N PRO A 339 -37.38 -13.64 -18.88
CA PRO A 339 -37.04 -13.24 -20.24
C PRO A 339 -36.25 -11.91 -20.27
N SER A 340 -35.18 -11.91 -21.08
CA SER A 340 -34.47 -10.78 -21.72
C SER A 340 -34.04 -9.55 -20.89
N ALA A 341 -32.76 -9.55 -20.54
CA ALA A 341 -31.74 -8.48 -20.57
C ALA A 341 -32.07 -7.02 -20.21
N LEU A 342 -31.31 -6.48 -19.24
CA LEU A 342 -30.80 -5.09 -19.24
C LEU A 342 -29.36 -5.07 -18.70
N GLU A 343 -28.45 -4.43 -19.45
CA GLU A 343 -27.04 -4.26 -19.11
C GLU A 343 -26.83 -3.45 -17.82
N PRO A 344 -25.84 -3.79 -16.97
CA PRO A 344 -25.48 -2.97 -15.83
C PRO A 344 -24.63 -1.76 -16.26
N PRO A 345 -24.82 -0.58 -15.64
CA PRO A 345 -24.12 0.63 -16.03
C PRO A 345 -22.63 0.56 -15.67
N GLN A 346 -21.77 0.82 -16.66
CA GLN A 346 -20.34 1.04 -16.48
C GLN A 346 -20.09 2.37 -15.75
N ARG A 347 -20.04 2.36 -14.42
CA ARG A 347 -19.49 3.49 -13.66
C ARG A 347 -17.97 3.35 -13.55
N SER A 348 -17.26 4.31 -14.14
CA SER A 348 -15.82 4.44 -14.02
C SER A 348 -15.41 4.65 -12.55
N PHE A 349 -14.49 3.80 -12.10
CA PHE A 349 -14.01 3.75 -10.73
C PHE A 349 -13.06 4.92 -10.44
N VAL A 350 -13.49 5.87 -9.58
CA VAL A 350 -12.64 6.93 -9.06
C VAL A 350 -12.46 6.73 -7.55
N LEU A 351 -11.30 6.22 -7.16
CA LEU A 351 -10.93 6.07 -5.75
C LEU A 351 -10.74 7.45 -5.08
N PRO A 352 -11.18 7.65 -3.83
CA PRO A 352 -10.80 8.79 -3.04
C PRO A 352 -9.32 8.67 -2.77
N VAL A 353 -8.66 9.77 -3.06
CA VAL A 353 -7.37 10.00 -2.52
C VAL A 353 -7.56 10.29 -1.03
N GLY A 354 -6.76 9.65 -0.18
CA GLY A 354 -6.68 9.98 1.24
C GLY A 354 -6.31 11.46 1.37
N ASN A 355 -7.34 12.30 1.45
CA ASN A 355 -7.25 13.75 1.56
C ASN A 355 -7.77 14.12 2.96
N ARG A 356 -6.83 14.28 3.88
CA ARG A 356 -6.64 15.44 4.77
C ARG A 356 -5.42 15.18 5.65
#